data_AF-A0A2R6S5D8-F1
#
_entry.id   AF-A0A2R6S5D8-F1
#
_cell.length_a   1.000
_cell.length_b   1.000
_cell.length_c   1.000
_cell.angle_alpha   90.00
_cell.angle_beta   90.00
_cell.angle_gamma   90.00
#
_symmetry.space_group_name_H-M   'P 1'
#
loop_
_entity.id
_entity.type
_entity.pdbx_description
1 polymer ?
#
loop_
_entity_poly.entity_id
_entity_poly.type
_entity_poly.pdbx_seq_one_letter_code
_entity_poly.pdbx_strand_id
1 'polypeptide(L)'
;MNESSLILESTSVPPLPTEIVSELRAFTRKFNPALFQAGFNCLHLATHPTTYKDLVVWVNLERIPNPSPNSRTWSRFRVNFVGPLPVQHLLQKFKNPSFLEVKAEQERHHKAAGNIGTITIVLSAACPGIETVMNNVTYIGFGTHSAAALDLSDDWQEKFAETVEKLCGRSSS
;
A
#
# COMPACT_ATOMS: atom_id res chain seq x y z
N MET A 1 -7.67 19.64 -48.68
CA MET A 1 -7.52 18.20 -48.37
C MET A 1 -7.41 18.12 -46.86
N ASN A 2 -8.45 17.65 -46.17
CA ASN A 2 -8.46 17.50 -44.72
C ASN A 2 -7.97 16.07 -44.41
N GLU A 3 -6.77 15.96 -43.87
CA GLU A 3 -6.32 14.71 -43.24
C GLU A 3 -7.02 14.58 -41.89
N SER A 4 -8.15 13.89 -41.89
CA SER A 4 -8.78 13.38 -40.67
C SER A 4 -7.86 12.30 -40.10
N SER A 5 -6.98 12.69 -39.18
CA SER A 5 -6.20 11.76 -38.36
C SER A 5 -7.16 11.00 -37.45
N LEU A 6 -7.55 9.80 -37.88
CA LEU A 6 -8.21 8.81 -37.02
C LEU A 6 -7.25 8.49 -35.88
N ILE A 7 -7.51 9.08 -34.71
CA ILE A 7 -6.91 8.65 -33.46
C ILE A 7 -7.40 7.22 -33.24
N LEU A 8 -6.55 6.24 -33.54
CA LEU A 8 -6.73 4.87 -33.09
C LEU A 8 -6.68 4.91 -31.57
N GLU A 9 -7.85 4.96 -30.93
CA GLU A 9 -7.99 4.61 -29.53
C GLU A 9 -7.42 3.20 -29.38
N SER A 10 -6.20 3.13 -28.85
CA SER A 10 -5.59 1.90 -28.38
C SER A 10 -6.55 1.31 -27.35
N THR A 11 -7.33 0.33 -27.78
CA THR A 11 -8.20 -0.48 -26.93
C THR A 11 -7.32 -1.39 -26.09
N SER A 12 -6.68 -0.78 -25.09
CA SER A 12 -5.91 -1.46 -24.07
C SER A 12 -6.82 -2.48 -23.38
N VAL A 13 -6.49 -3.76 -23.56
CA VAL A 13 -7.16 -4.85 -22.88
C VAL A 13 -7.01 -4.63 -21.36
N PRO A 14 -8.10 -4.58 -20.58
CA PRO A 14 -8.02 -4.43 -19.14
C PRO A 14 -7.14 -5.53 -18.53
N PRO A 15 -6.26 -5.20 -17.56
CA PRO A 15 -5.40 -6.20 -16.94
C PRO A 15 -6.24 -7.24 -16.21
N LEU A 16 -5.75 -8.48 -16.16
CA LEU A 16 -6.41 -9.52 -15.38
C LEU A 16 -6.28 -9.21 -13.88
N PRO A 17 -7.28 -9.56 -13.05
CA PRO A 17 -7.19 -9.41 -11.59
C PRO A 17 -5.93 -10.03 -10.97
N THR A 18 -5.49 -11.18 -11.49
CA THR A 18 -4.27 -11.88 -11.05
C THR A 18 -3.00 -11.08 -11.33
N GLU A 19 -2.95 -10.35 -12.44
CA GLU A 19 -1.84 -9.47 -12.78
C GLU A 19 -1.77 -8.30 -11.81
N ILE A 20 -2.89 -7.67 -11.51
CA ILE A 20 -2.94 -6.56 -10.54
C ILE A 20 -2.50 -7.03 -9.15
N VAL A 21 -2.95 -8.19 -8.70
CA VAL A 21 -2.50 -8.75 -7.41
C VAL A 21 -0.98 -9.00 -7.44
N SER A 22 -0.43 -9.45 -8.56
CA SER A 22 1.02 -9.61 -8.73
C SER A 22 1.76 -8.27 -8.68
N GLU A 23 1.24 -7.25 -9.35
CA GLU A 23 1.76 -5.87 -9.34
C GLU A 23 1.72 -5.28 -7.91
N LEU A 24 0.62 -5.46 -7.16
CA LEU A 24 0.49 -5.02 -5.76
C LEU A 24 1.49 -5.71 -4.83
N ARG A 25 1.71 -7.00 -5.02
CA ARG A 25 2.74 -7.75 -4.28
C ARG A 25 4.14 -7.25 -4.63
N ALA A 26 4.40 -6.93 -5.90
CA ALA A 26 5.66 -6.34 -6.34
C ALA A 26 5.87 -4.96 -5.72
N PHE A 27 4.83 -4.11 -5.69
CA PHE A 27 4.84 -2.82 -5.00
C PHE A 27 5.20 -2.99 -3.53
N THR A 28 4.49 -3.89 -2.83
CA THR A 28 4.71 -4.17 -1.41
C THR A 28 6.15 -4.57 -1.12
N ARG A 29 6.74 -5.45 -1.93
CA ARG A 29 8.15 -5.87 -1.78
C ARG A 29 9.11 -4.71 -2.02
N LYS A 30 8.89 -3.92 -3.08
CA LYS A 30 9.79 -2.82 -3.44
C LYS A 30 9.78 -1.71 -2.39
N PHE A 31 8.61 -1.38 -1.87
CA PHE A 31 8.41 -0.25 -0.96
C PHE A 31 8.29 -0.67 0.51
N ASN A 32 8.64 -1.91 0.87
CA ASN A 32 8.51 -2.40 2.24
C ASN A 32 9.16 -1.48 3.29
N PRO A 33 10.38 -0.94 3.10
CA PRO A 33 10.97 0.00 4.06
C PRO A 33 10.18 1.31 4.19
N ALA A 34 9.74 1.88 3.06
CA ALA A 34 8.96 3.12 3.06
C ALA A 34 7.56 2.91 3.68
N LEU A 35 6.94 1.76 3.40
CA LEU A 35 5.67 1.34 4.01
C LEU A 35 5.80 1.14 5.52
N PHE A 36 6.91 0.55 5.97
CA PHE A 36 7.20 0.40 7.39
C PHE A 36 7.31 1.76 8.08
N GLN A 37 8.10 2.67 7.53
CA GLN A 37 8.28 4.01 8.09
C GLN A 37 6.98 4.82 8.09
N ALA A 38 6.25 4.84 6.98
CA ALA A 38 4.96 5.52 6.88
C ALA A 38 3.97 4.91 7.89
N GLY A 39 3.94 3.59 8.01
CA GLY A 39 3.05 2.91 8.96
C GLY A 39 3.40 3.18 10.42
N PHE A 40 4.68 3.27 10.75
CA PHE A 40 5.14 3.56 12.11
C PHE A 40 4.76 4.99 12.53
N ASN A 41 4.94 5.96 11.63
CA ASN A 41 4.50 7.34 11.82
C ASN A 41 2.97 7.45 11.90
N CYS A 42 2.26 6.87 10.93
CA CYS A 42 0.81 6.87 10.83
C CYS A 42 0.09 6.42 12.12
N LEU A 43 0.65 5.40 12.80
CA LEU A 43 0.08 4.83 14.01
C LEU A 43 0.68 5.43 15.30
N HIS A 44 1.56 6.44 15.17
CA HIS A 44 2.30 7.08 16.27
C HIS A 44 2.96 6.07 17.22
N LEU A 45 3.60 5.02 16.69
CA LEU A 45 4.06 3.89 17.51
C LEU A 45 5.24 4.24 18.42
N ALA A 46 5.94 5.34 18.17
CA ALA A 46 6.96 5.87 19.08
C ALA A 46 6.39 6.20 20.47
N THR A 47 5.18 6.78 20.51
CA THR A 47 4.54 7.25 21.74
C THR A 47 3.35 6.37 22.16
N HIS A 48 2.70 5.71 21.20
CA HIS A 48 1.52 4.87 21.41
C HIS A 48 1.73 3.47 20.82
N PRO A 49 2.61 2.64 21.41
CA PRO A 49 3.04 1.37 20.82
C PRO A 49 1.94 0.30 20.75
N THR A 50 0.75 0.55 21.28
CA THR A 50 -0.39 -0.39 21.23
C THR A 50 -1.42 -0.06 20.16
N THR A 51 -1.34 1.10 19.51
CA THR A 51 -2.32 1.58 18.51
C THR A 51 -2.51 0.59 17.34
N TYR A 52 -1.47 -0.18 17.00
CA TYR A 52 -1.50 -1.21 15.95
C TYR A 52 -2.53 -2.33 16.19
N LYS A 53 -3.07 -2.46 17.40
CA LYS A 53 -4.11 -3.43 17.72
C LYS A 53 -5.44 -3.05 17.09
N ASP A 54 -5.80 -1.76 17.21
CA ASP A 54 -7.12 -1.23 16.86
C ASP A 54 -7.15 -0.58 15.46
N LEU A 55 -5.99 -0.17 14.96
CA LEU A 55 -5.83 0.50 13.67
C LEU A 55 -4.97 -0.33 12.71
N VAL A 56 -5.24 -0.17 11.42
CA VAL A 56 -4.35 -0.56 10.32
C VAL A 56 -3.88 0.69 9.59
N VAL A 57 -2.86 0.52 8.75
CA VAL A 57 -2.47 1.53 7.76
C VAL A 57 -3.16 1.21 6.45
N TRP A 58 -4.01 2.09 5.96
CA TRP A 58 -4.61 1.98 4.63
C TRP A 58 -3.80 2.81 3.64
N VAL A 59 -3.29 2.18 2.60
CA VAL A 59 -2.70 2.82 1.42
C VAL A 59 -3.67 2.68 0.25
N ASN A 60 -4.25 3.79 -0.20
CA ASN A 60 -5.04 3.85 -1.40
C ASN A 60 -4.14 4.13 -2.61
N LEU A 61 -4.22 3.26 -3.60
CA LEU A 61 -3.43 3.29 -4.82
C LEU A 61 -4.32 3.49 -6.03
N GLU A 62 -3.80 4.18 -7.02
CA GLU A 62 -4.40 4.26 -8.35
C GLU A 62 -3.48 3.61 -9.35
N ARG A 63 -4.03 2.67 -10.13
CA ARG A 63 -3.27 2.05 -11.21
C ARG A 63 -3.15 3.03 -12.36
N ILE A 64 -1.93 3.26 -12.81
CA ILE A 64 -1.64 4.10 -13.98
C ILE A 64 -2.33 3.48 -15.20
N PRO A 65 -3.16 4.24 -15.95
CA PRO A 65 -3.75 3.75 -17.19
C PRO A 65 -2.67 3.39 -18.21
N ASN A 66 -2.83 2.23 -18.85
CA ASN A 66 -2.00 1.79 -19.98
C ASN A 66 -0.49 1.95 -19.72
N PRO A 67 0.04 1.37 -18.62
CA PRO A 67 1.45 1.55 -18.29
C PRO A 67 2.31 0.94 -19.40
N SER A 68 3.47 1.55 -19.68
CA SER A 68 4.41 1.03 -20.66
C SER A 68 4.67 -0.48 -20.42
N PRO A 69 4.65 -1.34 -21.44
CA PRO A 69 4.92 -2.77 -21.28
C PRO A 69 6.28 -3.04 -20.62
N ASN A 70 7.26 -2.15 -20.85
CA ASN A 70 8.61 -2.23 -20.30
C ASN A 70 8.73 -1.61 -18.90
N SER A 71 7.65 -1.02 -18.36
CA SER A 71 7.63 -0.48 -17.00
C SER A 71 7.78 -1.60 -15.98
N ARG A 72 8.47 -1.30 -14.88
CA ARG A 72 8.61 -2.23 -13.76
C ARG A 72 7.23 -2.47 -13.14
N THR A 73 6.92 -3.70 -12.78
CA THR A 73 5.58 -4.05 -12.24
C THR A 73 5.20 -3.26 -11.00
N TRP A 74 6.17 -2.98 -10.12
CA TRP A 74 5.96 -2.18 -8.91
C TRP A 74 5.78 -0.69 -9.16
N SER A 75 6.08 -0.17 -10.37
CA SER A 75 5.93 1.24 -10.70
C SER A 75 4.60 1.56 -11.38
N ARG A 76 3.64 0.62 -11.41
CA ARG A 76 2.36 0.79 -12.12
C ARG A 76 1.25 1.44 -11.28
N PHE A 77 1.57 1.87 -10.06
CA PHE A 77 0.64 2.55 -9.17
C PHE A 77 1.18 3.92 -8.75
N ARG A 78 0.25 4.82 -8.45
CA ARG A 78 0.47 6.06 -7.68
C ARG A 78 -0.19 5.94 -6.32
N VAL A 79 0.36 6.64 -5.33
CA VAL A 79 -0.26 6.74 -4.01
C VAL A 79 -1.25 7.89 -4.04
N ASN A 80 -2.53 7.59 -3.83
CA ASN A 80 -3.56 8.63 -3.74
C ASN A 80 -3.77 9.08 -2.30
N PHE A 81 -3.65 8.16 -1.35
CA PHE A 81 -3.82 8.43 0.07
C PHE A 81 -3.12 7.38 0.91
N VAL A 82 -2.61 7.78 2.08
CA VAL A 82 -2.18 6.85 3.13
C VAL A 82 -2.65 7.38 4.48
N GLY A 83 -3.22 6.52 5.32
CA GLY A 83 -3.74 6.96 6.62
C GLY A 83 -4.18 5.80 7.51
N PRO A 84 -4.50 6.10 8.78
CA PRO A 84 -4.99 5.09 9.70
C PRO A 84 -6.43 4.73 9.37
N LEU A 85 -6.79 3.46 9.52
CA LEU A 85 -8.16 2.98 9.41
C LEU A 85 -8.48 2.04 10.57
N PRO A 86 -9.61 2.24 11.29
CA PRO A 86 -10.05 1.31 12.32
C PRO A 86 -10.26 -0.09 11.76
N VAL A 87 -9.78 -1.11 12.49
CA VAL A 87 -9.96 -2.52 12.12
C VAL A 87 -11.44 -2.85 11.91
N GLN A 88 -12.34 -2.27 12.71
CA GLN A 88 -13.79 -2.47 12.57
C GLN A 88 -14.32 -2.02 11.21
N HIS A 89 -13.81 -0.93 10.63
CA HIS A 89 -14.20 -0.47 9.30
C HIS A 89 -13.78 -1.45 8.20
N LEU A 90 -12.62 -2.11 8.35
CA LEU A 90 -12.19 -3.16 7.43
C LEU A 90 -13.13 -4.37 7.45
N LEU A 91 -13.60 -4.79 8.62
CA LEU A 91 -14.51 -5.93 8.73
C LEU A 91 -15.84 -5.67 8.03
N GLN A 92 -16.35 -4.45 8.16
CA GLN A 92 -17.55 -4.00 7.44
C GLN A 92 -17.30 -3.93 5.93
N LYS A 93 -16.14 -3.39 5.51
CA LYS A 93 -15.81 -3.17 4.10
C LYS A 93 -15.49 -4.47 3.34
N PHE A 94 -14.67 -5.34 3.92
CA PHE A 94 -14.22 -6.57 3.27
C PHE A 94 -15.12 -7.77 3.52
N LYS A 95 -16.04 -7.68 4.51
CA LYS A 95 -16.93 -8.77 4.91
C LYS A 95 -16.19 -10.10 5.10
N ASN A 96 -14.92 -10.01 5.53
CA ASN A 96 -14.04 -11.16 5.68
C ASN A 96 -13.82 -11.44 7.17
N PRO A 97 -14.52 -12.42 7.75
CA PRO A 97 -14.41 -12.73 9.18
C PRO A 97 -13.01 -13.25 9.55
N SER A 98 -12.31 -13.90 8.61
CA SER A 98 -10.96 -14.46 8.85
C SER A 98 -9.86 -13.39 9.01
N PHE A 99 -10.14 -12.13 8.67
CA PHE A 99 -9.13 -11.06 8.76
C PHE A 99 -8.58 -10.90 10.18
N LEU A 100 -9.45 -10.96 11.20
CA LEU A 100 -9.03 -10.84 12.59
C LEU A 100 -8.15 -12.02 13.02
N GLU A 101 -8.50 -13.22 12.60
CA GLU A 101 -7.76 -14.44 12.92
C GLU A 101 -6.35 -14.40 12.31
N VAL A 102 -6.26 -14.02 11.03
CA VAL A 102 -4.96 -13.87 10.34
C VAL A 102 -4.15 -12.76 10.98
N LYS A 103 -4.75 -11.60 11.29
CA LYS A 103 -4.04 -10.49 11.96
C LYS A 103 -3.50 -10.94 13.33
N ALA A 104 -4.27 -11.67 14.11
CA ALA A 104 -3.86 -12.17 15.42
C ALA A 104 -2.74 -13.22 15.31
N GLU A 105 -2.79 -14.12 14.32
CA GLU A 105 -1.71 -15.07 14.04
C GLU A 105 -0.41 -14.34 13.68
N GLN A 106 -0.47 -13.34 12.79
CA GLN A 106 0.70 -12.56 12.39
C GLN A 106 1.28 -11.75 13.56
N GLU A 107 0.45 -11.25 14.46
CA GLU A 107 0.91 -10.64 15.71
C GLU A 107 1.64 -11.65 16.60
N ARG A 108 1.09 -12.86 16.78
CA ARG A 108 1.76 -13.92 17.56
C ARG A 108 3.10 -14.31 16.93
N HIS A 109 3.14 -14.46 15.61
CA HIS A 109 4.36 -14.78 14.88
C HIS A 109 5.46 -13.73 15.07
N HIS A 110 5.15 -12.45 14.89
CA HIS A 110 6.14 -11.39 15.07
C HIS A 110 6.59 -11.22 16.52
N LYS A 111 5.67 -11.39 17.49
CA LYS A 111 6.03 -11.40 18.92
C LYS A 111 6.97 -12.54 19.27
N ALA A 112 6.74 -13.74 18.73
CA ALA A 112 7.65 -14.87 18.90
C ALA A 112 9.04 -14.60 18.30
N ALA A 113 9.11 -13.77 17.25
CA ALA A 113 10.37 -13.30 16.66
C ALA A 113 11.02 -12.11 17.42
N GLY A 114 10.54 -11.74 18.61
CA GLY A 114 11.11 -10.68 19.45
C GLY A 114 10.64 -9.26 19.12
N ASN A 115 9.63 -9.10 18.26
CA ASN A 115 9.02 -7.80 17.99
C ASN A 115 8.03 -7.40 19.09
N ILE A 116 7.81 -6.09 19.26
CA ILE A 116 6.79 -5.54 20.17
C ILE A 116 5.39 -5.79 19.60
N GLY A 117 5.23 -5.58 18.30
CA GLY A 117 3.95 -5.70 17.62
C GLY A 117 4.10 -5.78 16.11
N THR A 118 2.96 -5.65 15.42
CA THR A 118 2.87 -5.82 13.96
C THR A 118 2.07 -4.69 13.35
N ILE A 119 2.68 -3.93 12.44
CA ILE A 119 2.00 -2.98 11.58
C ILE A 119 1.25 -3.78 10.52
N THR A 120 -0.07 -3.66 10.49
CA THR A 120 -0.90 -4.22 9.42
C THR A 120 -1.15 -3.15 8.37
N ILE A 121 -0.75 -3.41 7.13
CA ILE A 121 -0.90 -2.46 6.02
C ILE A 121 -1.81 -3.09 4.97
N VAL A 122 -2.87 -2.37 4.61
CA VAL A 122 -3.83 -2.74 3.58
C VAL A 122 -3.64 -1.82 2.38
N LEU A 123 -3.13 -2.38 1.29
CA LEU A 123 -3.07 -1.73 0.00
C LEU A 123 -4.40 -1.97 -0.71
N SER A 124 -5.02 -0.91 -1.21
CA SER A 124 -6.28 -0.96 -1.94
C SER A 124 -6.09 -0.21 -3.25
N ALA A 125 -6.33 -0.86 -4.38
CA ALA A 125 -6.12 -0.27 -5.70
C ALA A 125 -7.41 -0.22 -6.51
N ALA A 126 -7.78 0.98 -6.94
CA ALA A 126 -8.74 1.17 -8.01
C ALA A 126 -8.03 0.97 -9.36
N CYS A 127 -8.63 0.16 -10.23
CA CYS A 127 -8.06 -0.17 -11.54
C CYS A 127 -9.06 0.19 -12.63
N PRO A 128 -8.71 1.08 -13.58
CA PRO A 128 -9.59 1.40 -14.70
C PRO A 128 -10.00 0.12 -15.46
N GLY A 129 -11.30 0.00 -15.76
CA GLY A 129 -11.86 -1.15 -16.46
C GLY A 129 -12.14 -2.38 -15.59
N ILE A 130 -11.95 -2.30 -14.27
CA ILE A 130 -12.30 -3.37 -13.33
C ILE A 130 -13.22 -2.80 -12.24
N GLU A 131 -14.40 -3.38 -12.11
CA GLU A 131 -15.43 -2.92 -11.15
C GLU A 131 -15.02 -3.15 -9.69
N THR A 132 -14.16 -4.14 -9.44
CA THR A 132 -13.75 -4.55 -8.09
C THR A 132 -12.43 -3.92 -7.66
N VAL A 133 -12.42 -3.33 -6.47
CA VAL A 133 -11.19 -2.85 -5.82
C VAL A 133 -10.31 -4.03 -5.43
N MET A 134 -9.06 -4.00 -5.88
CA MET A 134 -8.07 -5.05 -5.57
C MET A 134 -7.33 -4.72 -4.29
N ASN A 135 -7.16 -5.71 -3.41
CA ASN A 135 -6.52 -5.51 -2.12
C ASN A 135 -5.30 -6.44 -1.95
N ASN A 136 -4.28 -5.94 -1.26
CA ASN A 136 -3.17 -6.73 -0.76
C ASN A 136 -2.89 -6.34 0.69
N VAL A 137 -2.71 -7.32 1.58
CA VAL A 137 -2.41 -7.09 2.98
C VAL A 137 -0.99 -7.54 3.28
N THR A 138 -0.24 -6.71 4.00
CA THR A 138 1.08 -7.07 4.50
C THR A 138 1.20 -6.76 5.99
N TYR A 139 2.10 -7.49 6.65
CA TYR A 139 2.32 -7.45 8.09
C TYR A 139 3.81 -7.21 8.29
N ILE A 140 4.16 -6.19 9.06
CA ILE A 140 5.56 -5.83 9.32
C ILE A 140 5.76 -5.70 10.82
N GLY A 141 6.63 -6.54 11.38
CA GLY A 141 7.01 -6.49 12.80
C GLY A 141 7.78 -5.21 13.12
N PHE A 142 7.54 -4.63 14.31
CA PHE A 142 8.34 -3.51 14.82
C PHE A 142 8.84 -3.82 16.24
N GLY A 143 10.03 -3.33 16.57
CA GLY A 143 10.71 -3.58 17.84
C GLY A 143 11.14 -2.30 18.55
N THR A 144 11.83 -2.45 19.68
CA THR A 144 12.37 -1.32 20.48
C THR A 144 13.35 -0.45 19.70
N HIS A 145 14.08 -1.05 18.75
CA HIS A 145 15.05 -0.36 17.90
C HIS A 145 14.40 0.48 16.78
N SER A 146 13.10 0.28 16.50
CA SER A 146 12.45 0.90 15.34
C SER A 146 12.34 2.42 15.49
N ALA A 147 12.02 2.94 16.68
CA ALA A 147 11.87 4.38 16.89
C ALA A 147 13.18 5.16 16.67
N ALA A 148 14.33 4.56 17.04
CA ALA A 148 15.64 5.20 16.85
C ALA A 148 16.15 5.15 15.40
N ALA A 149 15.62 4.23 14.59
CA ALA A 149 16.05 4.00 13.22
C ALA A 149 15.20 4.73 12.17
N LEU A 150 14.09 5.36 12.58
CA LEU A 150 13.12 5.99 11.70
C LEU A 150 13.13 7.51 11.86
N ASP A 151 12.96 8.21 10.74
CA ASP A 151 12.62 9.63 10.75
C ASP A 151 11.14 9.77 11.14
N LEU A 152 10.92 10.39 12.31
CA LEU A 152 9.60 10.71 12.84
C LEU A 152 9.22 12.10 12.39
N SER A 153 8.15 12.22 11.62
CA SER A 153 7.83 13.47 10.93
C SER A 153 6.33 13.62 10.75
N ASP A 154 5.82 14.85 10.81
CA ASP A 154 4.40 15.16 10.61
C ASP A 154 4.01 15.12 9.13
N ASP A 155 4.95 15.39 8.23
CA ASP A 155 4.81 15.35 6.75
C ASP A 155 5.00 13.93 6.16
N TRP A 156 4.94 12.88 6.99
CA TRP A 156 5.24 11.50 6.60
C TRP A 156 4.38 11.00 5.42
N GLN A 157 3.15 11.50 5.29
CA GLN A 157 2.24 11.14 4.19
C GLN A 157 2.79 11.61 2.84
N GLU A 158 3.20 12.87 2.78
CA GLU A 158 3.78 13.51 1.58
C GLU A 158 5.12 12.86 1.25
N LYS A 159 6.01 12.74 2.25
CA LYS A 159 7.31 12.06 2.08
C LYS A 159 7.16 10.63 1.54
N PHE A 160 6.14 9.88 1.98
CA PHE A 160 5.88 8.53 1.47
C PHE A 160 5.46 8.56 -0.01
N ALA A 161 4.50 9.41 -0.37
CA ALA A 161 4.05 9.56 -1.76
C ALA A 161 5.20 10.01 -2.67
N GLU A 162 5.96 11.04 -2.28
CA GLU A 162 7.13 11.53 -3.01
C GLU A 162 8.21 10.45 -3.17
N THR A 163 8.47 9.67 -2.11
CA THR A 163 9.42 8.55 -2.17
C THR A 163 9.00 7.52 -3.21
N VAL A 164 7.70 7.19 -3.27
CA VAL A 164 7.17 6.27 -4.28
C VAL A 164 7.36 6.84 -5.68
N GLU A 165 6.98 8.09 -5.92
CA GLU A 165 7.10 8.74 -7.23
C GLU A 165 8.56 8.83 -7.69
N LYS A 166 9.45 9.30 -6.81
CA LYS A 166 10.90 9.40 -7.06
C LYS A 166 11.52 8.05 -7.41
N LEU A 167 11.23 7.01 -6.64
CA LEU A 167 11.76 5.67 -6.90
C LEU A 167 11.17 5.04 -8.17
N CYS A 168 9.99 5.46 -8.59
CA CYS A 168 9.40 5.11 -9.88
C CYS A 168 9.97 5.93 -11.05
N GLY A 169 10.85 6.90 -10.80
CA GLY A 169 11.41 7.78 -11.82
C GLY A 169 10.41 8.79 -12.38
N ARG A 170 9.37 9.11 -11.60
CA ARG A 170 8.37 10.12 -11.96
C ARG A 170 8.70 11.41 -11.22
N SER A 171 8.55 12.54 -11.91
CA SER A 171 8.62 13.86 -11.27
C SER A 171 7.45 13.99 -10.30
N SER A 172 7.72 14.39 -9.05
CA SER A 172 6.68 14.83 -8.13
C SER A 172 6.02 16.06 -8.75
N SER A 173 4.71 15.96 -9.01
CA SER A 173 3.86 17.03 -9.53
C SER A 173 3.11 17.71 -8.41
#